data_AF-A0A8E2B0F8-F1
#
_entry.id   AF-A0A8E2B0F8-F1
#
_cell.length_a   1.000
_cell.length_b   1.000
_cell.length_c   1.000
_cell.angle_alpha   90.00
_cell.angle_beta   90.00
_cell.angle_gamma   90.00
#
_symmetry.space_group_name_H-M   'P 1'
#
loop_
_entity.id
_entity.type
_entity.pdbx_description
1 polymer ?
#
loop_
_entity_poly.entity_id
_entity_poly.type
_entity_poly.pdbx_seq_one_letter_code
_entity_poly.pdbx_strand_id
1 'polypeptide(L)'
;MPDLDPAEPETLDQSESLDEDELRVDPLEAGVEPPERWSPVAQQAPTPAEAREGEPLGRRLAEERPDVQPVPNPPDDETLARAEAARAAAPDEDLPQRRADPDPGEQADEAGGSVAKSLREE
;
A
#
# COMPACT_ATOMS: atom_id res chain seq x y z
N MET A 1 57.56 30.24 8.22
CA MET A 1 56.60 29.25 7.70
C MET A 1 56.14 29.82 6.36
N PRO A 2 56.43 29.20 5.21
CA PRO A 2 55.82 29.63 3.97
C PRO A 2 54.34 29.24 4.02
N ASP A 3 53.46 30.18 3.72
CA ASP A 3 52.05 29.91 3.48
C ASP A 3 51.94 29.03 2.22
N LEU A 4 51.35 27.84 2.38
CA LEU A 4 51.02 26.97 1.26
C LEU A 4 49.82 27.59 0.55
N ASP A 5 50.05 28.08 -0.67
CA ASP A 5 49.00 28.56 -1.55
C ASP A 5 48.11 27.35 -1.94
N PRO A 6 46.80 27.37 -1.67
CA PRO A 6 45.90 26.23 -1.97
C PRO A 6 45.72 25.98 -3.48
N ALA A 7 46.32 26.80 -4.33
CA ALA A 7 46.20 26.75 -5.79
C ALA A 7 47.30 25.92 -6.48
N GLU A 8 48.22 25.29 -5.75
CA GLU A 8 49.27 24.44 -6.35
C GLU A 8 48.71 23.04 -6.67
N PRO A 9 48.65 22.63 -7.95
CA PRO A 9 48.01 21.38 -8.40
C PRO A 9 48.72 20.12 -7.90
N GLU A 10 49.93 20.23 -7.35
CA GLU A 10 50.68 19.11 -6.79
C GLU A 10 50.35 18.81 -5.33
N THR A 11 49.53 19.64 -4.67
CA THR A 11 49.19 19.48 -3.23
C THR A 11 47.79 18.94 -2.95
N LEU A 12 46.91 18.94 -3.95
CA LEU A 12 45.55 18.41 -3.83
C LEU A 12 45.54 16.92 -4.15
N ASP A 13 44.81 16.14 -3.36
CA ASP A 13 44.59 14.73 -3.65
C ASP A 13 43.84 14.60 -4.99
N GLN A 14 44.23 13.63 -5.82
CA GLN A 14 43.60 13.45 -7.14
C GLN A 14 42.10 13.13 -7.06
N SER A 15 41.59 12.73 -5.88
CA SER A 15 40.15 12.60 -5.68
C SER A 15 39.44 13.95 -5.51
N GLU A 16 40.01 14.92 -4.78
CA GLU A 16 39.39 16.23 -4.58
C GLU A 16 39.39 17.09 -5.85
N SER A 17 40.37 16.92 -6.73
CA SER A 17 40.38 17.63 -8.02
C SER A 17 39.25 17.22 -8.98
N LEU A 18 38.58 16.10 -8.69
CA LEU A 18 37.43 15.61 -9.43
C LEU A 18 36.09 16.01 -8.80
N ASP A 19 36.10 16.78 -7.71
CA ASP A 19 34.87 17.28 -7.11
C ASP A 19 34.22 18.38 -7.98
N GLU A 20 32.90 18.47 -7.86
CA GLU A 20 32.03 19.37 -8.64
C GLU A 20 32.45 20.86 -8.50
N ASP A 21 32.82 21.28 -7.30
CA ASP A 21 33.24 22.65 -7.01
C ASP A 21 34.51 23.06 -7.78
N GLU A 22 35.44 22.12 -7.96
CA GLU A 22 36.70 22.35 -8.69
C GLU A 22 36.54 22.18 -10.20
N LEU A 23 35.77 21.17 -10.63
CA LEU A 23 35.49 20.96 -12.05
C LEU A 23 34.58 22.06 -12.63
N ARG A 24 33.89 22.83 -11.79
CA ARG A 24 32.93 23.89 -12.17
C ARG A 24 31.88 23.40 -13.17
N VAL A 25 31.51 22.14 -13.05
CA VAL A 25 30.49 21.48 -13.87
C VAL A 25 29.43 20.95 -12.91
N ASP A 26 28.18 21.36 -13.10
CA ASP A 26 27.06 20.75 -12.39
C ASP A 26 26.77 19.39 -13.05
N PRO A 27 26.93 18.26 -12.33
CA PRO A 27 26.63 16.92 -12.85
C PRO A 27 25.17 16.77 -13.31
N LEU A 28 24.26 17.62 -12.81
CA LEU A 28 22.85 17.67 -13.18
C LEU A 28 22.56 18.55 -14.40
N GLU A 29 23.47 19.46 -14.78
CA GLU A 29 23.27 20.36 -15.93
C GLU A 29 23.39 19.62 -17.27
N ALA A 30 24.35 18.69 -17.38
CA ALA A 30 24.47 17.84 -18.56
C ALA A 30 23.48 16.66 -18.54
N GLY A 31 23.03 16.25 -17.34
CA GLY A 31 22.20 15.07 -17.13
C GLY A 31 22.94 13.77 -17.51
N VAL A 32 23.25 12.92 -16.54
CA VAL A 32 23.78 11.58 -16.86
C VAL A 32 22.69 10.80 -17.61
N GLU A 33 22.95 10.45 -18.87
CA GLU A 33 22.04 9.62 -19.64
C GLU A 33 21.92 8.27 -18.94
N PRO A 34 20.71 7.85 -18.55
CA PRO A 34 20.52 6.58 -17.87
C PRO A 34 20.93 5.43 -18.81
N PRO A 35 21.46 4.31 -18.27
CA PRO A 35 21.92 3.21 -19.08
C PRO A 35 20.82 2.67 -20.00
N GLU A 36 21.19 2.08 -21.16
CA GLU A 36 20.27 1.63 -22.23
C GLU A 36 19.11 0.72 -21.79
N ARG A 37 19.20 0.14 -20.59
CA ARG A 37 18.19 -0.76 -20.00
C ARG A 37 17.52 -0.22 -18.75
N TRP A 38 17.72 1.06 -18.44
CA TRP A 38 16.95 1.72 -17.40
C TRP A 38 15.51 1.85 -17.87
N SER A 39 14.61 1.19 -17.13
CA SER A 39 13.19 1.30 -17.37
C SER A 39 12.60 2.22 -16.31
N PRO A 40 11.84 3.26 -16.69
CA PRO A 40 11.20 4.13 -15.74
C PRO A 40 9.93 3.49 -15.16
N VAL A 41 9.96 2.19 -14.81
CA VAL A 41 8.80 1.44 -14.28
C VAL A 41 8.15 2.18 -13.10
N ALA A 42 8.96 2.87 -12.30
CA ALA A 42 8.50 3.66 -11.18
C ALA A 42 7.56 4.83 -11.59
N GLN A 43 7.61 5.33 -12.83
CA GLN A 43 6.73 6.42 -13.27
C GLN A 43 5.25 6.03 -13.34
N GLN A 44 4.96 4.73 -13.45
CA GLN A 44 3.58 4.21 -13.49
C GLN A 44 3.18 3.55 -12.16
N ALA A 45 4.10 3.46 -11.21
CA ALA A 45 3.82 2.86 -9.92
C ALA A 45 3.01 3.84 -9.05
N PRO A 46 1.98 3.36 -8.35
CA PRO A 46 1.28 4.19 -7.37
C PRO A 46 2.24 4.61 -6.25
N THR A 47 2.07 5.83 -5.75
CA THR A 47 2.80 6.28 -4.58
C THR A 47 2.41 5.45 -3.34
N PRO A 48 3.25 5.42 -2.28
CA PRO A 48 2.89 4.72 -1.04
C PRO A 48 1.59 5.23 -0.39
N ALA A 49 1.20 6.47 -0.65
CA ALA A 49 -0.07 7.02 -0.16
C ALA A 49 -1.24 6.46 -0.97
N GLU A 50 -1.17 6.52 -2.29
CA GLU A 50 -2.20 5.98 -3.20
C GLU A 50 -2.35 4.46 -3.07
N ALA A 51 -1.25 3.72 -2.84
CA ALA A 51 -1.31 2.29 -2.60
C ALA A 51 -2.04 1.93 -1.30
N ARG A 52 -2.00 2.80 -0.28
CA ARG A 52 -2.76 2.62 0.97
C ARG A 52 -4.23 3.00 0.81
N GLU A 53 -4.50 4.04 0.03
CA GLU A 53 -5.86 4.45 -0.30
C GLU A 53 -6.56 3.40 -1.20
N GLY A 54 -5.79 2.77 -2.08
CA GLY A 54 -6.26 1.76 -3.01
C GLY A 54 -7.11 2.36 -4.13
N GLU A 55 -7.86 1.51 -4.82
CA GLU A 55 -8.77 1.98 -5.87
C GLU A 55 -10.03 2.65 -5.29
N PRO A 56 -10.56 3.70 -5.95
CA PRO A 56 -11.76 4.37 -5.48
C PRO A 56 -12.95 3.41 -5.52
N LEU A 57 -13.81 3.48 -4.49
CA LEU A 57 -14.97 2.60 -4.32
C LEU A 57 -15.87 2.51 -5.56
N GLY A 58 -16.09 3.64 -6.25
CA GLY A 58 -16.90 3.66 -7.47
C GLY A 58 -16.32 2.83 -8.62
N ARG A 59 -14.99 2.76 -8.73
CA ARG A 59 -14.33 1.91 -9.73
C ARG A 59 -14.50 0.43 -9.41
N ARG A 60 -14.28 0.06 -8.15
CA ARG A 60 -14.48 -1.31 -7.65
C ARG A 60 -15.92 -1.79 -7.91
N LEU A 61 -16.91 -0.93 -7.64
CA LEU A 61 -18.32 -1.23 -7.90
C LEU A 61 -18.65 -1.35 -9.39
N ALA A 62 -18.01 -0.55 -10.25
CA ALA A 62 -18.23 -0.63 -11.69
C ALA A 62 -17.67 -1.92 -12.32
N GLU A 63 -16.68 -2.53 -11.68
CA GLU A 63 -16.10 -3.80 -12.10
C GLU A 63 -16.94 -5.01 -11.63
N GLU A 64 -17.79 -4.84 -10.61
CA GLU A 64 -18.67 -5.91 -10.14
C GLU A 64 -19.74 -6.29 -11.17
N ARG A 65 -19.95 -7.61 -11.30
CA ARG A 65 -21.04 -8.18 -12.09
C ARG A 65 -22.05 -8.82 -11.15
N PRO A 66 -23.37 -8.53 -11.30
CA PRO A 66 -24.39 -9.23 -10.55
C PRO A 66 -24.34 -10.73 -10.86
N ASP A 67 -24.18 -11.55 -9.82
CA ASP A 67 -24.25 -13.02 -9.93
C ASP A 67 -25.70 -13.54 -9.95
N VAL A 68 -26.67 -12.64 -9.76
CA VAL A 68 -28.09 -12.97 -9.79
C VAL A 68 -28.73 -12.50 -11.08
N GLN A 69 -29.52 -13.39 -11.68
CA GLN A 69 -30.32 -13.05 -12.85
C GLN A 69 -31.43 -12.06 -12.46
N PRO A 70 -31.73 -11.06 -13.30
CA PRO A 70 -32.88 -10.18 -13.08
C PRO A 70 -34.16 -11.00 -12.97
N VAL A 71 -34.95 -10.77 -11.93
CA VAL A 71 -36.25 -11.44 -11.77
C VAL A 71 -37.22 -10.82 -12.78
N PRO A 72 -37.77 -11.59 -13.75
CA PRO A 72 -38.56 -11.02 -14.86
C PRO A 72 -39.90 -10.40 -14.46
N ASN A 73 -40.34 -10.61 -13.22
CA ASN A 73 -41.53 -10.00 -12.65
C ASN A 73 -41.31 -9.88 -11.14
N PRO A 74 -40.83 -8.73 -10.63
CA PRO A 74 -40.71 -8.55 -9.19
C PRO A 74 -42.09 -8.71 -8.53
N PRO A 75 -42.16 -9.26 -7.30
CA PRO A 75 -43.40 -9.27 -6.54
C PRO A 75 -43.95 -7.84 -6.41
N ASP A 76 -45.27 -7.69 -6.42
CA ASP A 76 -45.93 -6.42 -6.14
C ASP A 76 -45.81 -6.04 -4.65
N ASP A 77 -46.07 -4.78 -4.32
CA ASP A 77 -45.90 -4.27 -2.95
C ASP A 77 -46.73 -5.05 -1.92
N GLU A 78 -47.91 -5.57 -2.31
CA GLU A 78 -48.76 -6.37 -1.43
C GLU A 78 -48.14 -7.75 -1.12
N THR A 79 -47.56 -8.43 -2.13
CA THR A 79 -46.86 -9.69 -1.90
C THR A 79 -45.56 -9.51 -1.12
N LEU A 80 -44.84 -8.40 -1.32
CA LEU A 80 -43.70 -8.03 -0.47
C LEU A 80 -44.12 -7.82 0.98
N ALA A 81 -45.12 -6.97 1.22
CA ALA A 81 -45.59 -6.64 2.57
C ALA A 81 -46.06 -7.89 3.33
N ARG A 82 -46.74 -8.81 2.63
CA ARG A 82 -47.16 -10.10 3.21
C ARG A 82 -45.97 -10.99 3.55
N ALA A 83 -44.94 -11.04 2.71
CA ALA A 83 -43.73 -11.82 2.97
C ALA A 83 -42.94 -11.26 4.17
N GLU A 84 -42.83 -9.93 4.28
CA GLU A 84 -42.21 -9.27 5.43
C GLU A 84 -42.97 -9.53 6.73
N ALA A 85 -44.31 -9.43 6.72
CA ALA A 85 -45.14 -9.74 7.87
C ALA A 85 -45.00 -11.22 8.29
N ALA A 86 -44.92 -12.15 7.32
CA ALA A 86 -44.69 -13.56 7.61
C ALA A 86 -43.31 -13.81 8.22
N ARG A 87 -42.27 -13.10 7.77
CA ARG A 87 -40.92 -13.17 8.33
C ARG A 87 -40.86 -12.59 9.74
N ALA A 88 -41.55 -11.48 10.01
CA ALA A 88 -41.63 -10.88 11.34
C ALA A 88 -42.46 -11.71 12.34
N ALA A 89 -43.40 -12.52 11.85
CA ALA A 89 -44.20 -13.44 12.65
C ALA A 89 -43.53 -14.80 12.85
N ALA A 90 -42.43 -15.09 12.15
CA ALA A 90 -41.63 -16.27 12.41
C ALA A 90 -40.97 -16.13 13.80
N PRO A 91 -41.05 -17.15 14.68
CA PRO A 91 -40.24 -17.15 15.89
C PRO A 91 -38.76 -17.06 15.50
N ASP A 92 -37.94 -16.41 16.33
CA ASP A 92 -36.47 -16.43 16.21
C ASP A 92 -35.97 -17.87 16.40
N GLU A 93 -36.12 -18.73 15.39
CA GLU A 93 -35.48 -20.03 15.33
C GLU A 93 -33.99 -19.78 15.04
N ASP A 94 -33.21 -19.72 16.12
CA ASP A 94 -31.74 -19.88 16.19
C ASP A 94 -31.00 -19.54 14.88
N LEU A 95 -31.14 -18.29 14.42
CA LEU A 95 -30.12 -17.74 13.54
C LEU A 95 -28.83 -17.81 14.34
N PRO A 96 -27.75 -18.44 13.83
CA PRO A 96 -26.47 -18.38 14.50
C PRO A 96 -26.17 -16.91 14.68
N GLN A 97 -26.21 -16.45 15.93
CA GLN A 97 -25.80 -15.11 16.30
C GLN A 97 -24.44 -14.96 15.63
N ARG A 98 -24.34 -14.05 14.64
CA ARG A 98 -23.05 -13.67 14.07
C ARG A 98 -22.24 -13.35 15.30
N ARG A 99 -21.26 -14.21 15.63
CA ARG A 99 -20.40 -14.00 16.78
C ARG A 99 -19.94 -12.57 16.59
N ALA A 100 -20.32 -11.69 17.53
CA ALA A 100 -19.77 -10.36 17.56
C ALA A 100 -18.26 -10.57 17.41
N ASP A 101 -17.64 -9.89 16.45
CA ASP A 101 -16.19 -9.95 16.31
C ASP A 101 -15.61 -9.80 17.72
N PRO A 102 -14.67 -10.68 18.13
CA PRO A 102 -14.10 -10.60 19.47
C PRO A 102 -13.63 -9.18 19.71
N ASP A 103 -13.90 -8.65 20.91
CA ASP A 103 -13.51 -7.29 21.28
C ASP A 103 -12.01 -7.13 20.97
N PRO A 104 -11.60 -6.13 20.17
CA PRO A 104 -10.18 -5.90 19.88
C PRO A 104 -9.31 -5.81 21.14
N GLY A 105 -9.89 -5.53 22.31
CA GLY A 105 -9.24 -5.59 23.61
C GLY A 105 -8.88 -6.98 24.13
N GLU A 106 -9.56 -8.06 23.70
CA GLU A 106 -9.27 -9.43 24.13
C GLU A 106 -8.01 -10.03 23.47
N GLN A 107 -7.55 -9.46 22.35
CA GLN A 107 -6.37 -9.94 21.61
C GLN A 107 -5.06 -9.28 22.07
N ALA A 108 -5.13 -8.24 22.91
CA ALA A 108 -3.95 -7.48 23.32
C ALA A 108 -3.05 -8.25 24.30
N ASP A 109 -3.61 -9.22 25.02
CA ASP A 109 -2.91 -9.97 26.05
C ASP A 109 -2.26 -11.26 25.51
N GLU A 110 -2.62 -11.70 24.29
CA GLU A 110 -1.94 -12.81 23.62
C GLU A 110 -0.73 -12.27 22.85
N ALA A 111 0.32 -11.94 23.62
CA ALA A 111 1.63 -11.62 23.08
C ALA A 111 2.05 -12.73 22.10
N GLY A 112 2.19 -12.35 20.82
CA GLY A 112 2.61 -13.21 19.72
C GLY A 112 3.67 -14.21 20.16
N GLY A 113 3.25 -15.47 20.31
CA GLY A 113 4.09 -16.60 20.67
C GLY A 113 5.26 -16.66 19.70
N SER A 114 6.39 -16.17 20.17
CA SER A 114 7.64 -16.05 19.44
C SER A 114 8.03 -17.38 18.78
N VAL A 115 8.09 -17.39 17.45
CA VAL A 115 8.71 -18.45 16.62
C VAL A 115 10.24 -18.53 16.84
N ALA A 116 10.80 -17.77 17.79
CA ALA A 116 12.23 -17.53 17.95
C ALA A 116 12.88 -18.30 19.10
N LYS A 117 12.25 -19.36 19.65
CA LYS A 117 12.86 -20.14 20.74
C LYS A 117 13.58 -21.42 20.30
N SER A 118 13.41 -21.87 19.05
CA SER A 118 14.07 -23.08 18.54
C SER A 118 15.45 -22.85 17.89
N LEU A 119 15.98 -21.62 17.89
CA LEU A 119 17.29 -21.29 17.29
C LEU A 119 18.32 -20.73 18.30
N ARG A 120 18.16 -20.95 19.61
CA ARG A 120 19.07 -20.36 20.63
C ARG A 120 19.85 -21.35 21.51
N GLU A 121 19.66 -22.65 21.43
CA GLU A 121 20.50 -23.57 22.22
C GLU A 121 21.10 -24.64 21.32
N GLU A 122 22.34 -24.37 20.89
CA GLU A 122 23.42 -25.38 20.81
C GLU A 122 23.87 -25.78 22.23
#